data_AF-A0A2V6GFD9-F1
#
_entry.id   AF-A0A2V6GFD9-F1
#
_cell.length_a   1.000
_cell.length_b   1.000
_cell.length_c   1.000
_cell.angle_alpha   90.00
_cell.angle_beta   90.00
_cell.angle_gamma   90.00
#
_symmetry.space_group_name_H-M   'P 1'
#
loop_
_entity.id
_entity.type
_entity.pdbx_description
1 polymer ?
#
loop_
_entity_poly.entity_id
_entity_poly.type
_entity_poly.pdbx_seq_one_letter_code
_entity_poly.pdbx_strand_id
1 'polypeptide(L)'
;MSFYPSARFRRSITAPRFLERLKKSQTVVGGPFKGMRYDGEAVFGASTPKIIGVYELEIAPFLVKWSAICFGRIINVGAGEGYYAVGCAVLWPQAAVTALESSEEGRTLLARNVELNGLRSRVKIMGHCEQEQFRAAIGNGQTSLVIVDVEGAEGELLNPKTVPGLANAHIIVEIHDFIDERLGEIVSSRLKSSHIVEEVRTRARTFWDFHEPRALWRRLWLLPYLKQYADELRPGPMRWLCCTPINSQANVVGRATTANGRSTLSAQRKVFARKFAPGLLRPFSGMNISVRFGEIAQTVLSRWPISAQPAKPIANFCYLTISDRAHWLMLRESLFSLFHSWSSLPKITAVSDGSWSAEEFAEVFAWWPGPLTVLTRQEVCTAASSAGFRELADYARQSPYGLKLAAIVTQARKQPVLFVDADILWFKNPASVLGDPTLWDKPRALRENNCHQRREMAPRHCPQVLEPPFVNSGIVTLHGELMAPEILRSMVHDALTDPHDSRCEQTIIAVAIKLGGEFFPEQLSLVEFDDVHRFRSRNMNDGSYCSRHYVNWMRHVLYRDALKLRLQPGGLESQRRIRQDA
;
A
#
# COMPACT_ATOMS: atom_id res chain seq x y z
N MET A 1 -35.24 25.76 1.26
CA MET A 1 -34.65 27.12 1.31
C MET A 1 -33.62 27.26 0.20
N SER A 2 -33.86 28.15 -0.76
CA SER A 2 -32.98 28.35 -1.93
C SER A 2 -31.73 29.12 -1.53
N PHE A 3 -30.56 28.48 -1.54
CA PHE A 3 -29.29 29.14 -1.21
C PHE A 3 -28.59 29.63 -2.47
N TYR A 4 -28.52 30.95 -2.62
CA TYR A 4 -27.72 31.61 -3.64
C TYR A 4 -26.21 31.47 -3.31
N PRO A 5 -25.36 31.04 -4.25
CA PRO A 5 -23.92 30.96 -4.02
C PRO A 5 -23.29 32.35 -3.90
N SER A 6 -22.26 32.48 -3.05
CA SER A 6 -21.61 33.75 -2.73
C SER A 6 -21.00 34.46 -3.96
N ALA A 7 -20.91 35.79 -3.90
CA ALA A 7 -20.63 36.68 -5.04
C ALA A 7 -19.32 36.39 -5.81
N ARG A 8 -18.36 35.65 -5.24
CA ARG A 8 -17.11 35.24 -5.92
C ARG A 8 -17.32 34.12 -6.95
N PHE A 9 -18.48 33.46 -6.94
CA PHE A 9 -18.76 32.22 -7.70
C PHE A 9 -19.49 32.42 -9.03
N ARG A 10 -19.94 33.62 -9.37
CA ARG A 10 -20.60 33.94 -10.66
C ARG A 10 -19.65 33.95 -11.88
N ARG A 11 -18.34 33.70 -11.71
CA ARG A 11 -17.33 33.91 -12.77
C ARG A 11 -16.88 32.65 -13.53
N SER A 12 -17.36 31.45 -13.19
CA SER A 12 -16.99 30.21 -13.90
C SER A 12 -18.17 29.62 -14.65
N ILE A 13 -18.18 29.77 -15.98
CA ILE A 13 -19.17 29.15 -16.88
C ILE A 13 -18.87 27.65 -17.08
N THR A 14 -17.62 27.24 -16.87
CA THR A 14 -17.11 25.90 -17.19
C THR A 14 -17.49 24.84 -16.16
N ALA A 15 -17.50 25.18 -14.86
CA ALA A 15 -17.80 24.22 -13.80
C ALA A 15 -19.28 23.77 -13.81
N PRO A 16 -20.27 24.69 -13.91
CA PRO A 16 -21.67 24.30 -14.04
C PRO A 16 -21.94 23.46 -15.30
N ARG A 17 -21.40 23.86 -16.46
CA ARG A 17 -21.53 23.09 -17.72
C ARG A 17 -20.93 21.70 -17.62
N PHE A 18 -19.80 21.55 -16.94
CA PHE A 18 -19.17 20.24 -16.74
C PHE A 18 -20.06 19.32 -15.91
N LEU A 19 -20.65 19.82 -14.83
CA LEU A 19 -21.55 19.04 -13.97
C LEU A 19 -22.88 18.74 -14.64
N GLU A 20 -23.44 19.69 -15.37
CA GLU A 20 -24.65 19.48 -16.17
C GLU A 20 -24.42 18.34 -17.18
N ARG A 21 -23.25 18.30 -17.83
CA ARG A 21 -22.86 17.20 -18.71
C ARG A 21 -22.72 15.87 -17.96
N LEU A 22 -22.18 15.86 -16.75
CA LEU A 22 -22.13 14.65 -15.91
C LEU A 22 -23.54 14.18 -15.53
N LYS A 23 -24.43 15.09 -15.12
CA LYS A 23 -25.82 14.76 -14.81
C LYS A 23 -26.56 14.20 -16.03
N LYS A 24 -26.40 14.83 -17.20
CA LYS A 24 -26.95 14.34 -18.47
C LYS A 24 -26.45 12.95 -18.88
N SER A 25 -25.28 12.53 -18.40
CA SER A 25 -24.78 11.18 -18.68
C SER A 25 -25.59 10.08 -17.96
N GLN A 26 -26.34 10.43 -16.92
CA GLN A 26 -27.13 9.52 -16.06
C GLN A 26 -26.32 8.28 -15.65
N THR A 27 -25.03 8.48 -15.38
CA THR A 27 -24.09 7.40 -15.05
C THR A 27 -23.21 7.85 -13.90
N VAL A 28 -23.04 6.99 -12.91
CA VAL A 28 -22.09 7.21 -11.82
C VAL A 28 -20.66 7.10 -12.36
N VAL A 29 -19.87 8.18 -12.27
CA VAL A 29 -18.57 8.28 -12.95
C VAL A 29 -17.36 7.89 -12.08
N GLY A 30 -17.56 7.74 -10.77
CA GLY A 30 -16.52 7.41 -9.79
C GLY A 30 -17.04 6.51 -8.67
N GLY A 31 -16.18 6.20 -7.70
CA GLY A 31 -16.59 5.43 -6.52
C GLY A 31 -16.86 3.93 -6.79
N PRO A 32 -17.38 3.20 -5.79
CA PRO A 32 -17.57 1.74 -5.86
C PRO A 32 -18.63 1.32 -6.90
N PHE A 33 -19.60 2.18 -7.21
CA PHE A 33 -20.69 1.91 -8.15
C PHE A 33 -20.48 2.55 -9.52
N LYS A 34 -19.22 2.86 -9.87
CA LYS A 34 -18.88 3.43 -11.17
C LYS A 34 -19.45 2.58 -12.32
N GLY A 35 -20.18 3.23 -13.21
CA GLY A 35 -20.87 2.59 -14.34
C GLY A 35 -22.35 2.32 -14.11
N MET A 36 -22.84 2.41 -12.87
CA MET A 36 -24.27 2.33 -12.56
C MET A 36 -25.03 3.46 -13.28
N ARG A 37 -26.13 3.11 -13.95
CA ARG A 37 -27.08 4.08 -14.50
C ARG A 37 -27.91 4.66 -13.36
N TYR A 38 -28.09 5.97 -13.35
CA TYR A 38 -28.77 6.66 -12.25
C TYR A 38 -29.55 7.84 -12.81
N ASP A 39 -30.84 7.91 -12.51
CA ASP A 39 -31.78 8.84 -13.14
C ASP A 39 -31.47 10.32 -12.85
N GLY A 40 -30.83 10.60 -11.71
CA GLY A 40 -30.34 11.93 -11.34
C GLY A 40 -31.25 12.69 -10.36
N GLU A 41 -32.43 12.15 -10.08
CA GLU A 41 -33.32 12.54 -8.98
C GLU A 41 -32.82 11.92 -7.64
N ALA A 42 -33.14 12.55 -6.51
CA ALA A 42 -32.85 12.03 -5.18
C ALA A 42 -34.00 12.41 -4.24
N VAL A 43 -34.45 11.49 -3.38
CA VAL A 43 -35.53 11.76 -2.41
C VAL A 43 -35.02 12.71 -1.33
N PHE A 44 -33.82 12.44 -0.83
CA PHE A 44 -33.12 13.26 0.17
C PHE A 44 -31.67 13.52 -0.24
N GLY A 45 -31.18 14.71 0.12
CA GLY A 45 -29.81 15.16 -0.13
C GLY A 45 -29.51 15.55 -1.59
N ALA A 46 -28.23 15.55 -1.94
CA ALA A 46 -27.77 15.98 -3.27
C ALA A 46 -27.52 14.79 -4.21
N SER A 47 -28.09 14.82 -5.42
CA SER A 47 -27.81 13.80 -6.46
C SER A 47 -26.42 13.91 -7.09
N THR A 48 -25.79 15.08 -6.99
CA THR A 48 -24.47 15.36 -7.55
C THR A 48 -23.35 14.50 -6.96
N PRO A 49 -23.17 14.37 -5.63
CA PRO A 49 -22.16 13.48 -5.04
C PRO A 49 -22.35 12.01 -5.43
N LYS A 50 -23.60 11.54 -5.59
CA LYS A 50 -23.93 10.18 -6.07
C LYS A 50 -23.40 9.96 -7.50
N ILE A 51 -23.66 10.90 -8.41
CA ILE A 51 -23.20 10.83 -9.81
C ILE A 51 -21.67 10.95 -9.91
N ILE A 52 -21.05 11.86 -9.16
CA ILE A 52 -19.58 12.01 -9.14
C ILE A 52 -18.89 10.78 -8.52
N GLY A 53 -19.62 10.03 -7.68
CA GLY A 53 -19.13 8.84 -6.99
C GLY A 53 -18.34 9.15 -5.72
N VAL A 54 -18.76 10.21 -5.01
CA VAL A 54 -18.17 10.67 -3.75
C VAL A 54 -19.20 10.78 -2.62
N TYR A 55 -20.42 10.32 -2.86
CA TYR A 55 -21.45 10.16 -1.84
C TYR A 55 -21.02 9.11 -0.81
N GLU A 56 -21.02 9.48 0.46
CA GLU A 56 -20.63 8.63 1.60
C GLU A 56 -19.30 7.89 1.34
N LEU A 57 -18.32 8.63 0.80
CA LEU A 57 -17.03 8.11 0.37
C LEU A 57 -16.26 7.38 1.50
N GLU A 58 -16.58 7.71 2.75
CA GLU A 58 -16.09 7.09 3.97
C GLU A 58 -16.37 5.58 4.02
N ILE A 59 -17.48 5.13 3.44
CA ILE A 59 -17.91 3.72 3.39
C ILE A 59 -17.26 2.97 2.21
N ALA A 60 -16.83 3.70 1.16
CA ALA A 60 -16.27 3.10 -0.04
C ALA A 60 -15.13 2.09 0.21
N PRO A 61 -14.18 2.29 1.16
CA PRO A 61 -13.18 1.29 1.49
C PRO A 61 -13.77 -0.06 1.94
N PHE A 62 -14.90 -0.06 2.66
CA PHE A 62 -15.58 -1.28 3.11
C PHE A 62 -16.29 -1.98 1.96
N LEU A 63 -16.99 -1.25 1.11
CA LEU A 63 -17.60 -1.82 -0.10
C LEU A 63 -16.53 -2.43 -1.01
N VAL A 64 -15.37 -1.78 -1.17
CA VAL A 64 -14.23 -2.33 -1.91
C VAL A 64 -13.63 -3.55 -1.22
N LYS A 65 -13.42 -3.51 0.10
CA LYS A 65 -12.93 -4.64 0.91
C LYS A 65 -13.85 -5.86 0.77
N TRP A 66 -15.15 -5.66 0.89
CA TRP A 66 -16.17 -6.71 0.86
C TRP A 66 -16.61 -7.12 -0.55
N SER A 67 -16.22 -6.39 -1.60
CA SER A 67 -16.50 -6.79 -2.99
C SER A 67 -15.85 -8.11 -3.40
N ALA A 68 -14.96 -8.69 -2.57
CA ALA A 68 -14.39 -10.02 -2.78
C ALA A 68 -15.24 -11.15 -2.17
N ILE A 69 -16.26 -10.81 -1.39
CA ILE A 69 -17.15 -11.75 -0.72
C ILE A 69 -18.30 -12.10 -1.66
N CYS A 70 -18.58 -13.39 -1.81
CA CYS A 70 -19.78 -13.86 -2.49
C CYS A 70 -20.98 -13.73 -1.55
N PHE A 71 -21.64 -12.56 -1.59
CA PHE A 71 -22.92 -12.39 -0.90
C PHE A 71 -24.02 -13.11 -1.69
N GLY A 72 -24.73 -14.02 -1.02
CA GLY A 72 -25.93 -14.64 -1.58
C GLY A 72 -27.13 -13.68 -1.51
N ARG A 73 -27.15 -12.82 -0.49
CA ARG A 73 -28.23 -11.84 -0.26
C ARG A 73 -27.67 -10.49 0.14
N ILE A 74 -28.31 -9.43 -0.36
CA ILE A 74 -28.05 -8.06 0.08
C ILE A 74 -29.39 -7.46 0.50
N ILE A 75 -29.43 -6.87 1.68
CA ILE A 75 -30.62 -6.24 2.25
C ILE A 75 -30.29 -4.77 2.42
N ASN A 76 -31.05 -3.89 1.78
CA ASN A 76 -30.91 -2.44 1.92
C ASN A 76 -32.20 -1.89 2.56
N VAL A 77 -32.11 -1.44 3.81
CA VAL A 77 -33.24 -0.89 4.58
C VAL A 77 -33.13 0.62 4.61
N GLY A 78 -34.20 1.31 4.19
CA GLY A 78 -34.15 2.73 3.87
C GLY A 78 -33.46 2.97 2.54
N ALA A 79 -33.95 2.28 1.50
CA ALA A 79 -33.26 2.25 0.22
C ALA A 79 -33.28 3.59 -0.53
N GLY A 80 -34.14 4.54 -0.15
CA GLY A 80 -34.36 5.82 -0.80
C GLY A 80 -34.66 5.62 -2.28
N GLU A 81 -34.01 6.41 -3.13
CA GLU A 81 -34.07 6.22 -4.59
C GLU A 81 -33.20 5.07 -5.13
N GLY A 82 -32.58 4.28 -4.26
CA GLY A 82 -31.94 3.02 -4.63
C GLY A 82 -30.45 3.08 -4.94
N TYR A 83 -29.74 4.16 -4.58
CA TYR A 83 -28.30 4.28 -4.85
C TYR A 83 -27.52 3.06 -4.34
N TYR A 84 -27.75 2.63 -3.10
CA TYR A 84 -27.12 1.43 -2.54
C TYR A 84 -27.72 0.13 -3.06
N ALA A 85 -29.04 0.01 -3.17
CA ALA A 85 -29.68 -1.23 -3.65
C ALA A 85 -29.21 -1.60 -5.07
N VAL A 86 -29.28 -0.64 -5.99
CA VAL A 86 -28.86 -0.80 -7.39
C VAL A 86 -27.35 -0.89 -7.47
N GLY A 87 -26.62 -0.06 -6.73
CA GLY A 87 -25.15 -0.07 -6.70
C GLY A 87 -24.60 -1.43 -6.23
N CYS A 88 -25.19 -2.00 -5.19
CA CYS A 88 -24.85 -3.32 -4.69
C CYS A 88 -25.23 -4.42 -5.69
N ALA A 89 -26.39 -4.34 -6.33
CA ALA A 89 -26.75 -5.30 -7.37
C ALA A 89 -25.75 -5.28 -8.55
N VAL A 90 -25.23 -4.10 -8.93
CA VAL A 90 -24.18 -3.96 -9.94
C VAL A 90 -22.84 -4.52 -9.44
N LEU A 91 -22.45 -4.21 -8.20
CA LEU A 91 -21.18 -4.62 -7.61
C LEU A 91 -21.11 -6.13 -7.30
N TRP A 92 -22.24 -6.76 -6.96
CA TRP A 92 -22.39 -8.19 -6.72
C TRP A 92 -23.40 -8.81 -7.68
N PRO A 93 -22.98 -9.20 -8.90
CA PRO A 93 -23.88 -9.69 -9.94
C PRO A 93 -24.67 -10.95 -9.58
N GLN A 94 -24.15 -11.76 -8.66
CA GLN A 94 -24.77 -13.03 -8.23
C GLN A 94 -25.70 -12.88 -7.01
N ALA A 95 -25.71 -11.71 -6.36
CA ALA A 95 -26.52 -11.50 -5.18
C ALA A 95 -27.98 -11.18 -5.54
N ALA A 96 -28.92 -11.75 -4.78
CA ALA A 96 -30.29 -11.27 -4.72
C ALA A 96 -30.37 -10.07 -3.78
N VAL A 97 -31.02 -8.99 -4.22
CA VAL A 97 -31.12 -7.75 -3.44
C VAL A 97 -32.56 -7.53 -3.00
N THR A 98 -32.78 -7.33 -1.70
CA THR A 98 -34.05 -6.88 -1.14
C THR A 98 -33.89 -5.45 -0.68
N ALA A 99 -34.66 -4.53 -1.27
CA ALA A 99 -34.66 -3.12 -0.94
C ALA A 99 -35.98 -2.75 -0.25
N LEU A 100 -35.92 -2.34 1.01
CA LEU A 100 -37.09 -1.91 1.79
C LEU A 100 -37.10 -0.38 1.86
N GLU A 101 -38.18 0.23 1.39
CA GLU A 101 -38.34 1.69 1.34
C GLU A 101 -39.77 2.09 1.73
N SER A 102 -39.90 2.92 2.75
CA SER A 102 -41.17 3.31 3.34
C SER A 102 -41.90 4.38 2.52
N SER A 103 -41.18 5.28 1.85
CA SER A 103 -41.76 6.33 1.02
C SER A 103 -42.21 5.82 -0.36
N GLU A 104 -43.39 6.26 -0.81
CA GLU A 104 -43.88 5.91 -2.15
C GLU A 104 -43.04 6.55 -3.26
N GLU A 105 -42.60 7.79 -3.03
CA GLU A 105 -41.70 8.51 -3.92
C GLU A 105 -40.35 7.77 -4.07
N GLY A 106 -39.72 7.36 -2.96
CA GLY A 106 -38.49 6.59 -2.98
C GLY A 106 -38.63 5.27 -3.71
N ARG A 107 -39.72 4.52 -3.47
CA ARG A 107 -40.01 3.29 -4.22
C ARG A 107 -40.16 3.53 -5.72
N THR A 108 -40.80 4.62 -6.12
CA THR A 108 -40.97 4.99 -7.53
C THR A 108 -39.63 5.26 -8.21
N LEU A 109 -38.76 6.05 -7.56
CA LEU A 109 -37.42 6.35 -8.09
C LEU A 109 -36.50 5.12 -8.09
N LEU A 110 -36.56 4.31 -7.03
CA LEU A 110 -35.86 3.02 -6.92
C LEU A 110 -36.27 2.08 -8.05
N ALA A 111 -37.57 1.93 -8.33
CA ALA A 111 -38.07 1.09 -9.42
C ALA A 111 -37.52 1.56 -10.79
N ARG A 112 -37.47 2.88 -11.02
CA ARG A 112 -36.88 3.46 -12.22
C ARG A 112 -35.38 3.16 -12.32
N ASN A 113 -34.62 3.34 -11.25
CA ASN A 113 -33.17 3.05 -11.24
C ASN A 113 -32.90 1.54 -11.41
N VAL A 114 -33.74 0.66 -10.86
CA VAL A 114 -33.66 -0.80 -11.07
C VAL A 114 -33.87 -1.15 -12.55
N GLU A 115 -34.87 -0.55 -13.19
CA GLU A 115 -35.16 -0.75 -14.61
C GLU A 115 -34.03 -0.22 -15.51
N LEU A 116 -33.51 0.98 -15.23
CA LEU A 116 -32.39 1.59 -15.98
C LEU A 116 -31.14 0.72 -16.02
N ASN A 117 -30.96 -0.19 -15.06
CA ASN A 117 -29.82 -1.10 -14.98
C ASN A 117 -30.17 -2.55 -15.37
N GLY A 118 -31.42 -2.83 -15.79
CA GLY A 118 -31.85 -4.17 -16.17
C GLY A 118 -31.94 -5.16 -15.00
N LEU A 119 -32.26 -4.69 -13.80
CA LEU A 119 -32.13 -5.46 -12.55
C LEU A 119 -33.46 -5.98 -11.96
N ARG A 120 -34.57 -5.88 -12.71
CA ARG A 120 -35.92 -6.26 -12.21
C ARG A 120 -36.01 -7.68 -11.68
N SER A 121 -35.25 -8.63 -12.23
CA SER A 121 -35.25 -10.03 -11.78
C SER A 121 -34.43 -10.27 -10.51
N ARG A 122 -33.59 -9.31 -10.09
CA ARG A 122 -32.65 -9.47 -8.95
C ARG A 122 -32.94 -8.54 -7.78
N VAL A 123 -33.54 -7.38 -8.02
CA VAL A 123 -33.86 -6.40 -6.98
C VAL A 123 -35.35 -6.50 -6.66
N LYS A 124 -35.67 -7.04 -5.49
CA LYS A 124 -37.04 -7.06 -4.94
C LYS A 124 -37.25 -5.79 -4.12
N ILE A 125 -38.22 -4.98 -4.55
CA ILE A 125 -38.63 -3.77 -3.82
C ILE A 125 -39.77 -4.13 -2.87
N MET A 126 -39.63 -3.75 -1.61
CA MET A 126 -40.64 -3.92 -0.56
C MET A 126 -40.95 -2.57 0.08
N GLY A 127 -42.11 -2.48 0.74
CA GLY A 127 -42.56 -1.28 1.44
C GLY A 127 -41.82 -1.06 2.76
N HIS A 128 -42.56 -0.55 3.74
CA HIS A 128 -42.04 -0.34 5.08
C HIS A 128 -41.45 -1.62 5.69
N CYS A 129 -40.34 -1.48 6.42
CA CYS A 129 -39.60 -2.60 6.97
C CYS A 129 -40.20 -3.06 8.31
N GLU A 130 -41.03 -4.09 8.26
CA GLU A 130 -41.48 -4.81 9.46
C GLU A 130 -40.43 -5.84 9.93
N GLN A 131 -40.37 -6.12 11.23
CA GLN A 131 -39.34 -6.98 11.83
C GLN A 131 -39.37 -8.42 11.26
N GLU A 132 -40.55 -8.97 11.02
CA GLU A 132 -40.73 -10.28 10.40
C GLU A 132 -40.18 -10.32 8.98
N GLN A 133 -40.42 -9.27 8.20
CA GLN A 133 -39.97 -9.14 6.82
C GLN A 133 -38.45 -9.00 6.76
N PHE A 134 -37.87 -8.21 7.66
CA PHE A 134 -36.42 -8.05 7.79
C PHE A 134 -35.74 -9.37 8.14
N ARG A 135 -36.30 -10.11 9.11
CA ARG A 135 -35.81 -11.45 9.50
C ARG A 135 -35.88 -12.44 8.33
N ALA A 136 -36.98 -12.45 7.58
CA ALA A 136 -37.15 -13.31 6.43
C ALA A 136 -36.18 -12.95 5.28
N ALA A 137 -35.92 -11.65 5.07
CA ALA A 137 -35.01 -11.16 4.04
C ALA A 137 -33.56 -11.60 4.29
N ILE A 138 -33.08 -11.48 5.53
CA ILE A 138 -31.73 -11.94 5.92
C ILE A 138 -31.60 -13.45 5.75
N GLY A 139 -32.60 -14.22 6.24
CA GLY A 139 -32.57 -15.67 6.20
C GLY A 139 -31.48 -16.30 7.09
N ASN A 140 -31.43 -17.63 7.15
CA ASN A 140 -30.42 -18.36 7.93
C ASN A 140 -29.45 -19.08 6.98
N GLY A 141 -28.14 -18.92 7.20
CA GLY A 141 -27.10 -19.76 6.59
C GLY A 141 -26.45 -19.25 5.30
N GLN A 142 -26.86 -18.10 4.75
CA GLN A 142 -26.17 -17.45 3.62
C GLN A 142 -25.36 -16.25 4.08
N THR A 143 -24.21 -16.01 3.44
CA THR A 143 -23.44 -14.77 3.61
C THR A 143 -24.25 -13.60 3.07
N SER A 144 -24.61 -12.68 3.96
CA SER A 144 -25.41 -11.50 3.63
C SER A 144 -24.67 -10.19 3.91
N LEU A 145 -24.98 -9.17 3.11
CA LEU A 145 -24.67 -7.77 3.40
C LEU A 145 -25.97 -7.05 3.77
N VAL A 146 -25.97 -6.32 4.87
CA VAL A 146 -27.09 -5.51 5.34
C VAL A 146 -26.63 -4.05 5.37
N ILE A 147 -27.35 -3.19 4.67
CA ILE A 147 -27.17 -1.74 4.68
C ILE A 147 -28.41 -1.14 5.33
N VAL A 148 -28.21 -0.30 6.34
CA VAL A 148 -29.28 0.30 7.14
C VAL A 148 -29.09 1.81 7.20
N ASP A 149 -30.07 2.53 6.70
CA ASP A 149 -30.16 3.99 6.75
C ASP A 149 -31.63 4.33 7.07
N VAL A 150 -32.00 4.29 8.35
CA VAL A 150 -33.41 4.29 8.78
C VAL A 150 -33.68 5.30 9.89
N GLU A 151 -33.23 6.54 9.69
CA GLU A 151 -33.66 7.77 10.40
C GLU A 151 -34.26 7.55 11.81
N GLY A 152 -33.52 6.87 12.72
CA GLY A 152 -33.89 6.68 14.14
C GLY A 152 -34.39 5.29 14.58
N ALA A 153 -34.65 4.35 13.67
CA ALA A 153 -35.09 2.98 13.99
C ALA A 153 -33.95 1.93 14.04
N GLU A 154 -32.69 2.36 13.94
CA GLU A 154 -31.50 1.51 13.86
C GLU A 154 -31.37 0.60 15.08
N GLY A 155 -31.68 1.16 16.26
CA GLY A 155 -31.63 0.42 17.52
C GLY A 155 -32.57 -0.78 17.49
N GLU A 156 -33.83 -0.59 17.09
CA GLU A 156 -34.83 -1.65 17.07
C GLU A 156 -34.52 -2.73 16.03
N LEU A 157 -34.01 -2.33 14.86
CA LEU A 157 -33.69 -3.24 13.76
C LEU A 157 -32.40 -4.04 13.98
N LEU A 158 -31.33 -3.41 14.49
CA LEU A 158 -30.00 -4.03 14.62
C LEU A 158 -29.81 -4.71 15.97
N ASN A 159 -30.60 -5.76 16.21
CA ASN A 159 -30.49 -6.58 17.40
C ASN A 159 -30.35 -8.08 17.04
N PRO A 160 -29.14 -8.68 17.16
CA PRO A 160 -28.94 -10.10 16.88
C PRO A 160 -29.80 -11.05 17.72
N LYS A 161 -30.34 -10.60 18.87
CA LYS A 161 -31.24 -11.43 19.69
C LYS A 161 -32.61 -11.61 19.05
N THR A 162 -33.13 -10.59 18.37
CA THR A 162 -34.44 -10.64 17.68
C THR A 162 -34.30 -11.10 16.24
N VAL A 163 -33.16 -10.81 15.61
CA VAL A 163 -32.84 -11.22 14.24
C VAL A 163 -31.51 -12.00 14.22
N PRO A 164 -31.54 -13.32 14.53
CA PRO A 164 -30.32 -14.13 14.67
C PRO A 164 -29.40 -14.14 13.44
N GLY A 165 -29.96 -13.99 12.23
CA GLY A 165 -29.19 -13.91 10.99
C GLY A 165 -28.18 -12.76 10.94
N LEU A 166 -28.41 -11.69 11.72
CA LEU A 166 -27.49 -10.55 11.81
C LEU A 166 -26.11 -10.96 12.34
N ALA A 167 -26.03 -11.97 13.22
CA ALA A 167 -24.76 -12.37 13.85
C ALA A 167 -23.68 -12.82 12.83
N ASN A 168 -24.09 -13.21 11.62
CA ASN A 168 -23.21 -13.67 10.55
C ASN A 168 -23.22 -12.73 9.32
N ALA A 169 -23.94 -11.61 9.39
CA ALA A 169 -24.05 -10.66 8.30
C ALA A 169 -22.88 -9.65 8.31
N HIS A 170 -22.51 -9.14 7.14
CA HIS A 170 -21.76 -7.89 7.08
C HIS A 170 -22.76 -6.75 7.18
N ILE A 171 -22.47 -5.73 7.99
CA ILE A 171 -23.44 -4.66 8.26
C ILE A 171 -22.76 -3.31 8.00
N ILE A 172 -23.41 -2.45 7.22
CA ILE A 172 -23.16 -1.00 7.19
C ILE A 172 -24.40 -0.34 7.76
N VAL A 173 -24.22 0.54 8.74
CA VAL A 173 -25.32 1.33 9.29
C VAL A 173 -24.91 2.80 9.39
N GLU A 174 -25.76 3.69 8.86
CA GLU A 174 -25.71 5.13 9.15
C GLU A 174 -26.34 5.39 10.52
N ILE A 175 -25.63 6.11 11.38
CA ILE A 175 -26.08 6.42 12.72
C ILE A 175 -26.60 7.87 12.75
N HIS A 176 -27.91 8.01 12.98
CA HIS A 176 -28.59 9.30 13.11
C HIS A 176 -28.51 9.83 14.54
N ASP A 177 -27.30 10.14 15.01
CA ASP A 177 -27.03 10.64 16.37
C ASP A 177 -27.77 11.95 16.70
N PHE A 178 -28.21 12.70 15.69
CA PHE A 178 -29.01 13.91 15.88
C PHE A 178 -30.46 13.62 16.31
N ILE A 179 -30.93 12.37 16.19
CA ILE A 179 -32.24 11.92 16.67
C ILE A 179 -32.14 11.40 18.10
N ASP A 180 -31.15 10.53 18.37
CA ASP A 180 -30.79 10.06 19.71
C ASP A 180 -29.26 9.89 19.80
N GLU A 181 -28.60 10.70 20.62
CA GLU A 181 -27.14 10.69 20.81
C GLU A 181 -26.59 9.34 21.33
N ARG A 182 -27.45 8.49 21.91
CA ARG A 182 -27.08 7.17 22.46
C ARG A 182 -27.13 6.07 21.43
N LEU A 183 -27.76 6.32 20.28
CA LEU A 183 -28.12 5.31 19.29
C LEU A 183 -26.91 4.50 18.80
N GLY A 184 -25.82 5.16 18.42
CA GLY A 184 -24.63 4.43 17.95
C GLY A 184 -23.95 3.59 19.03
N GLU A 185 -24.00 3.99 20.30
CA GLU A 185 -23.50 3.16 21.40
C GLU A 185 -24.40 1.95 21.66
N ILE A 186 -25.72 2.11 21.55
CA ILE A 186 -26.69 1.02 21.65
C ILE A 186 -26.44 -0.01 20.52
N VAL A 187 -26.33 0.43 19.27
CA VAL A 187 -26.07 -0.45 18.13
C VAL A 187 -24.71 -1.13 18.26
N SER A 188 -23.66 -0.36 18.57
CA SER A 188 -22.30 -0.86 18.75
C SER A 188 -22.23 -1.93 19.85
N SER A 189 -22.83 -1.68 21.02
CA SER A 189 -22.85 -2.64 22.13
C SER A 189 -23.56 -3.95 21.79
N ARG A 190 -24.63 -3.91 20.99
CA ARG A 190 -25.37 -5.10 20.54
C ARG A 190 -24.60 -5.95 19.54
N LEU A 191 -23.75 -5.33 18.71
CA LEU A 191 -23.00 -6.01 17.66
C LEU A 191 -21.60 -6.46 18.10
N LYS A 192 -20.98 -5.82 19.11
CA LYS A 192 -19.61 -6.11 19.58
C LYS A 192 -19.34 -7.57 19.93
N SER A 193 -20.34 -8.33 20.40
CA SER A 193 -20.17 -9.75 20.75
C SER A 193 -20.09 -10.69 19.55
N SER A 194 -20.57 -10.24 18.38
CA SER A 194 -20.62 -11.04 17.14
C SER A 194 -19.77 -10.46 16.01
N HIS A 195 -19.40 -9.17 16.10
CA HIS A 195 -18.73 -8.44 15.04
C HIS A 195 -17.51 -7.66 15.53
N ILE A 196 -16.56 -7.50 14.63
CA ILE A 196 -15.58 -6.41 14.67
C ILE A 196 -16.27 -5.17 14.13
N VAL A 197 -16.50 -4.18 15.00
CA VAL A 197 -17.19 -2.92 14.68
C VAL A 197 -16.15 -1.84 14.37
N GLU A 198 -16.11 -1.36 13.13
CA GLU A 198 -15.25 -0.26 12.69
C GLU A 198 -16.09 1.01 12.50
N GLU A 199 -15.79 2.08 13.23
CA GLU A 199 -16.48 3.37 13.10
C GLU A 199 -15.81 4.24 12.03
N VAL A 200 -16.61 4.83 11.14
CA VAL A 200 -16.18 5.84 10.19
C VAL A 200 -16.99 7.13 10.35
N ARG A 201 -16.32 8.27 10.16
CA ARG A 201 -16.93 9.60 10.29
C ARG A 201 -16.68 10.44 9.06
N THR A 202 -17.61 11.35 8.80
CA THR A 202 -17.53 12.32 7.70
C THR A 202 -16.17 13.00 7.66
N ARG A 203 -15.55 13.04 6.46
CA ARG A 203 -14.30 13.76 6.21
C ARG A 203 -14.41 14.76 5.07
N ALA A 204 -13.48 15.72 5.06
CA ALA A 204 -13.36 16.66 3.95
C ALA A 204 -12.87 15.95 2.67
N ARG A 205 -13.49 16.29 1.54
CA ARG A 205 -13.11 15.75 0.23
C ARG A 205 -11.78 16.36 -0.22
N THR A 206 -10.94 15.55 -0.82
CA THR A 206 -9.59 15.86 -1.29
C THR A 206 -9.52 15.75 -2.81
N PHE A 207 -8.41 16.20 -3.40
CA PHE A 207 -8.20 16.11 -4.85
C PHE A 207 -8.34 14.70 -5.41
N TRP A 208 -7.90 13.69 -4.66
CA TRP A 208 -7.84 12.29 -5.10
C TRP A 208 -9.17 11.56 -5.04
N ASP A 209 -10.14 12.12 -4.32
CA ASP A 209 -11.47 11.54 -4.19
C ASP A 209 -12.26 11.67 -5.51
N PHE A 210 -11.93 12.68 -6.33
CA PHE A 210 -12.57 12.92 -7.62
C PHE A 210 -11.88 12.16 -8.75
N HIS A 211 -12.67 11.50 -9.61
CA HIS A 211 -12.16 10.75 -10.78
C HIS A 211 -12.34 11.49 -12.10
N GLU A 212 -13.22 12.49 -12.13
CA GLU A 212 -13.47 13.34 -13.28
C GLU A 212 -13.29 14.82 -12.90
N PRO A 213 -12.79 15.67 -13.81
CA PRO A 213 -12.26 15.35 -15.13
C PRO A 213 -11.02 14.44 -15.09
N ARG A 214 -10.83 13.56 -16.08
CA ARG A 214 -9.62 12.70 -16.19
C ARG A 214 -8.31 13.48 -16.22
N ALA A 215 -8.30 14.63 -16.90
CA ALA A 215 -7.12 15.49 -16.99
C ALA A 215 -6.82 16.14 -15.62
N LEU A 216 -5.68 15.79 -15.02
CA LEU A 216 -5.29 16.22 -13.67
C LEU A 216 -5.29 17.74 -13.50
N TRP A 217 -4.80 18.49 -14.49
CA TRP A 217 -4.78 19.96 -14.45
C TRP A 217 -6.19 20.56 -14.44
N ARG A 218 -7.12 20.01 -15.22
CA ARG A 218 -8.54 20.43 -15.21
C ARG A 218 -9.21 20.09 -13.90
N ARG A 219 -8.92 18.91 -13.34
CA ARG A 219 -9.42 18.50 -12.03
C ARG A 219 -8.90 19.42 -10.93
N LEU A 220 -7.63 19.81 -11.00
CA LEU A 220 -7.02 20.70 -10.01
C LEU A 220 -7.66 22.09 -10.09
N TRP A 221 -7.86 22.59 -11.31
CA TRP A 221 -8.54 23.84 -11.57
C TRP A 221 -10.01 23.85 -11.12
N LEU A 222 -10.73 22.73 -11.32
CA LEU A 222 -12.12 22.59 -10.89
C LEU A 222 -12.29 22.15 -9.43
N LEU A 223 -11.22 21.83 -8.71
CA LEU A 223 -11.28 21.23 -7.38
C LEU A 223 -12.13 22.01 -6.38
N PRO A 224 -12.04 23.35 -6.27
CA PRO A 224 -12.89 24.11 -5.34
C PRO A 224 -14.39 23.91 -5.63
N TYR A 225 -14.76 23.87 -6.92
CA TYR A 225 -16.12 23.61 -7.35
C TYR A 225 -16.53 22.17 -7.06
N LEU A 226 -15.70 21.19 -7.45
CA LEU A 226 -15.97 19.77 -7.19
C LEU A 226 -16.22 19.49 -5.71
N LYS A 227 -15.46 20.13 -4.81
CA LYS A 227 -15.68 20.04 -3.36
C LYS A 227 -17.03 20.60 -2.92
N GLN A 228 -17.42 21.76 -3.46
CA GLN A 228 -18.71 22.38 -3.16
C GLN A 228 -19.88 21.53 -3.66
N TYR A 229 -19.78 20.96 -4.86
CA TYR A 229 -20.82 20.12 -5.44
C TYR A 229 -20.83 18.68 -4.91
N ALA A 230 -19.78 18.29 -4.18
CA ALA A 230 -19.72 17.05 -3.42
C ALA A 230 -20.31 17.19 -2.01
N ASP A 231 -20.75 18.39 -1.63
CA ASP A 231 -21.49 18.58 -0.39
C ASP A 231 -22.82 17.83 -0.48
N GLU A 232 -23.06 16.98 0.52
CA GLU A 232 -24.26 16.15 0.62
C GLU A 232 -25.43 16.89 1.27
N LEU A 233 -25.21 18.12 1.75
CA LEU A 233 -26.20 18.96 2.43
C LEU A 233 -26.74 18.32 3.72
N ARG A 234 -25.88 17.58 4.42
CA ARG A 234 -26.20 16.94 5.70
C ARG A 234 -26.30 17.98 6.84
N PRO A 235 -27.12 17.73 7.87
CA PRO A 235 -27.27 18.65 9.01
C PRO A 235 -26.00 18.75 9.89
N GLY A 236 -25.09 17.77 9.79
CA GLY A 236 -23.83 17.75 10.51
C GLY A 236 -22.91 16.60 10.05
N PRO A 237 -21.78 16.37 10.74
CA PRO A 237 -20.93 15.22 10.49
C PRO A 237 -21.68 13.92 10.79
N MET A 238 -21.84 13.08 9.77
CA MET A 238 -22.43 11.76 9.91
C MET A 238 -21.42 10.72 10.40
N ARG A 239 -21.95 9.70 11.08
CA ARG A 239 -21.23 8.53 11.60
C ARG A 239 -21.81 7.27 10.98
N TRP A 240 -20.94 6.34 10.59
CA TRP A 240 -21.35 5.00 10.16
C TRP A 240 -20.59 3.94 10.94
N LEU A 241 -21.24 2.80 11.18
CA LEU A 241 -20.60 1.60 11.70
C LEU A 241 -20.53 0.55 10.59
N CYS A 242 -19.32 0.03 10.35
CA CYS A 242 -19.07 -1.06 9.41
C CYS A 242 -18.66 -2.30 10.22
N CYS A 243 -19.52 -3.30 10.25
CA CYS A 243 -19.39 -4.47 11.12
C CYS A 243 -19.06 -5.73 10.31
N THR A 244 -17.97 -6.40 10.67
CA THR A 244 -17.54 -7.68 10.08
C THR A 244 -17.76 -8.83 11.07
N PRO A 245 -18.44 -9.93 10.73
CA PRO A 245 -18.73 -11.01 11.68
C PRO A 245 -17.46 -11.78 12.09
N ILE A 246 -17.29 -12.06 13.39
CA ILE A 246 -16.07 -12.67 13.96
C ILE A 246 -15.80 -14.08 13.41
N ASN A 247 -16.86 -14.89 13.25
CA ASN A 247 -16.75 -16.27 12.76
C ASN A 247 -16.24 -16.38 11.30
N SER A 248 -16.18 -15.28 10.55
CA SER A 248 -15.62 -15.25 9.20
C SER A 248 -14.08 -15.34 9.17
N GLN A 249 -13.38 -15.09 10.29
CA GLN A 249 -11.92 -15.21 10.37
C GLN A 249 -11.42 -16.65 10.59
N ALA A 250 -12.24 -17.52 11.19
CA ALA A 250 -11.84 -18.89 11.54
C ALA A 250 -11.65 -19.82 10.32
N ASN A 251 -12.29 -19.51 9.18
CA ASN A 251 -12.17 -20.29 7.94
C ASN A 251 -11.02 -19.84 7.01
N VAL A 252 -10.20 -18.86 7.43
CA VAL A 252 -9.11 -18.29 6.60
C VAL A 252 -7.76 -18.97 6.88
N VAL A 253 -7.61 -19.67 8.02
CA VAL A 253 -6.33 -20.23 8.48
C VAL A 253 -5.94 -21.53 7.75
N GLY A 254 -6.86 -22.15 6.98
CA GLY A 254 -6.65 -23.43 6.30
C GLY A 254 -6.27 -23.40 4.82
N ARG A 255 -6.05 -22.24 4.20
CA ARG A 255 -5.63 -22.15 2.78
C ARG A 255 -4.48 -21.17 2.58
N ALA A 256 -3.29 -21.61 2.97
CA ALA A 256 -2.04 -21.05 2.48
C ALA A 256 -1.81 -21.52 1.03
N THR A 257 -2.45 -20.87 0.06
CA THR A 257 -2.00 -20.71 -1.32
C THR A 257 -2.95 -19.73 -1.99
N THR A 258 -2.41 -18.65 -2.56
CA THR A 258 -3.11 -17.46 -3.10
C THR A 258 -3.55 -16.44 -2.04
N ALA A 259 -2.64 -15.57 -1.62
CA ALA A 259 -3.02 -14.30 -1.00
C ALA A 259 -3.87 -13.52 -2.02
N ASN A 260 -5.13 -13.26 -1.69
CA ASN A 260 -6.05 -12.50 -2.52
C ASN A 260 -5.43 -11.11 -2.80
N GLY A 261 -5.19 -10.77 -4.06
CA GLY A 261 -4.49 -9.52 -4.46
C GLY A 261 -5.10 -8.22 -3.93
N ARG A 262 -6.32 -8.24 -3.36
CA ARG A 262 -6.97 -7.11 -2.69
C ARG A 262 -6.46 -6.84 -1.26
N SER A 263 -6.04 -7.85 -0.48
CA SER A 263 -5.56 -7.62 0.89
C SER A 263 -4.20 -6.90 0.88
N THR A 264 -3.27 -7.33 0.03
CA THR A 264 -1.94 -6.70 -0.10
C THR A 264 -2.04 -5.23 -0.54
N LEU A 265 -2.95 -4.87 -1.44
CA LEU A 265 -3.15 -3.48 -1.86
C LEU A 265 -3.64 -2.59 -0.71
N SER A 266 -4.54 -3.11 0.13
CA SER A 266 -5.04 -2.41 1.32
C SER A 266 -3.94 -2.25 2.37
N ALA A 267 -3.21 -3.34 2.66
CA ALA A 267 -2.07 -3.34 3.57
C ALA A 267 -1.04 -2.30 3.14
N GLN A 268 -0.59 -2.33 1.89
CA GLN A 268 0.34 -1.34 1.33
C GLN A 268 -0.18 0.10 1.49
N ARG A 269 -1.45 0.36 1.19
CA ARG A 269 -2.02 1.72 1.33
C ARG A 269 -2.01 2.21 2.77
N LYS A 270 -2.37 1.35 3.73
CA LYS A 270 -2.36 1.66 5.16
C LYS A 270 -0.93 1.92 5.64
N VAL A 271 -0.03 1.00 5.30
CA VAL A 271 1.36 0.97 5.72
C VAL A 271 2.19 2.12 5.15
N PHE A 272 1.95 2.51 3.90
CA PHE A 272 2.70 3.57 3.23
C PHE A 272 1.97 4.92 3.25
N ALA A 273 0.86 5.05 3.97
CA ALA A 273 0.10 6.29 4.05
C ALA A 273 0.96 7.44 4.61
N ARG A 274 1.31 8.40 3.75
CA ARG A 274 2.05 9.61 4.14
C ARG A 274 1.12 10.82 4.04
N LYS A 275 1.09 11.68 5.07
CA LYS A 275 0.40 12.97 4.97
C LYS A 275 1.10 13.82 3.92
N PHE A 276 0.34 14.32 2.94
CA PHE A 276 0.91 15.25 1.96
C PHE A 276 1.09 16.61 2.62
N ALA A 277 2.27 17.21 2.47
CA ALA A 277 2.56 18.56 2.97
C ALA A 277 2.19 19.61 1.90
N PRO A 278 1.11 20.40 2.07
CA PRO A 278 0.66 21.35 1.05
C PRO A 278 1.70 22.44 0.75
N GLY A 279 2.62 22.69 1.69
CA GLY A 279 3.75 23.61 1.52
C GLY A 279 4.69 23.26 0.36
N LEU A 280 4.74 22.00 -0.08
CA LEU A 280 5.54 21.55 -1.23
C LEU A 280 5.10 22.17 -2.55
N LEU A 281 3.83 22.61 -2.65
CA LEU A 281 3.27 23.26 -3.83
C LEU A 281 3.49 24.78 -3.84
N ARG A 282 4.09 25.35 -2.80
CA ARG A 282 4.37 26.79 -2.74
C ARG A 282 5.57 27.10 -3.66
N PRO A 283 5.43 28.00 -4.64
CA PRO A 283 6.51 28.31 -5.58
C PRO A 283 7.76 28.87 -4.86
N PHE A 284 7.56 29.61 -3.76
CA PHE A 284 8.62 30.25 -2.96
C PHE A 284 8.97 29.53 -1.65
N SER A 285 8.81 28.20 -1.58
CA SER A 285 9.42 27.48 -0.45
C SER A 285 10.94 27.58 -0.59
N GLY A 286 11.69 28.03 0.43
CA GLY A 286 13.15 28.06 0.42
C GLY A 286 13.86 26.71 0.21
N MET A 287 13.09 25.64 0.00
CA MET A 287 13.54 24.29 -0.30
C MET A 287 14.01 24.15 -1.76
N ASN A 288 15.15 23.47 -1.96
CA ASN A 288 15.66 23.15 -3.29
C ASN A 288 14.60 22.40 -4.13
N ILE A 289 14.50 22.74 -5.41
CA ILE A 289 13.47 22.21 -6.30
C ILE A 289 13.59 20.69 -6.52
N SER A 290 14.80 20.13 -6.57
CA SER A 290 15.06 18.69 -6.66
C SER A 290 14.49 17.95 -5.45
N VAL A 291 14.72 18.49 -4.25
CA VAL A 291 14.24 17.94 -2.98
C VAL A 291 12.71 17.98 -2.92
N ARG A 292 12.10 19.11 -3.31
CA ARG A 292 10.64 19.23 -3.43
C ARG A 292 10.05 18.15 -4.33
N PHE A 293 10.64 17.92 -5.50
CA PHE A 293 10.15 16.88 -6.41
C PHE A 293 10.31 15.48 -5.84
N GLY A 294 11.36 15.20 -5.07
CA GLY A 294 11.50 13.93 -4.38
C GLY A 294 10.45 13.72 -3.30
N GLU A 295 10.13 14.75 -2.51
CA GLU A 295 9.04 14.69 -1.51
C GLU A 295 7.66 14.46 -2.15
N ILE A 296 7.41 15.12 -3.29
CA ILE A 296 6.20 14.90 -4.09
C ILE A 296 6.18 13.46 -4.62
N ALA A 297 7.29 12.99 -5.20
CA ALA A 297 7.40 11.64 -5.75
C ALA A 297 7.20 10.57 -4.67
N GLN A 298 7.82 10.74 -3.50
CA GLN A 298 7.64 9.87 -2.35
C GLN A 298 6.18 9.83 -1.90
N THR A 299 5.49 10.97 -1.85
CA THR A 299 4.05 11.05 -1.54
C THR A 299 3.20 10.30 -2.56
N VAL A 300 3.51 10.44 -3.85
CA VAL A 300 2.78 9.74 -4.93
C VAL A 300 2.98 8.24 -4.81
N LEU A 301 4.23 7.78 -4.69
CA LEU A 301 4.58 6.38 -4.52
C LEU A 301 3.92 5.78 -3.26
N SER A 302 3.92 6.52 -2.15
CA SER A 302 3.23 6.18 -0.91
C SER A 302 1.75 5.79 -1.12
N ARG A 303 1.08 6.39 -2.11
CA ARG A 303 -0.32 6.13 -2.45
C ARG A 303 -0.51 5.20 -3.64
N TRP A 304 0.58 4.74 -4.27
CA TRP A 304 0.57 3.91 -5.46
C TRP A 304 1.00 2.46 -5.12
N PRO A 305 0.06 1.60 -4.69
CA PRO A 305 0.38 0.22 -4.33
C PRO A 305 0.76 -0.61 -5.57
N ILE A 306 1.47 -1.71 -5.35
CA ILE A 306 1.86 -2.68 -6.38
C ILE A 306 0.89 -3.86 -6.31
N SER A 307 0.27 -4.20 -7.44
CA SER A 307 -0.53 -5.42 -7.56
C SER A 307 0.39 -6.64 -7.69
N ALA A 308 -0.13 -7.84 -7.37
CA ALA A 308 0.61 -9.08 -7.58
C ALA A 308 1.21 -9.14 -8.98
N GLN A 309 2.51 -9.46 -9.05
CA GLN A 309 3.26 -9.51 -10.29
C GLN A 309 3.28 -10.94 -10.86
N PRO A 310 3.50 -11.12 -12.17
CA PRO A 310 3.68 -12.45 -12.75
C PRO A 310 5.00 -13.09 -12.29
N ALA A 311 5.01 -14.42 -12.20
CA ALA A 311 6.21 -15.17 -11.91
C ALA A 311 7.29 -15.01 -13.00
N LYS A 312 8.54 -15.13 -12.58
CA LYS A 312 9.73 -15.17 -13.44
C LYS A 312 10.61 -16.37 -13.02
N PRO A 313 11.52 -16.85 -13.88
CA PRO A 313 12.48 -17.89 -13.51
C PRO A 313 13.22 -17.57 -12.21
N ILE A 314 13.48 -18.58 -11.37
CA ILE A 314 14.15 -18.39 -10.08
C ILE A 314 15.66 -18.51 -10.26
N ALA A 315 16.41 -17.54 -9.73
CA ALA A 315 17.87 -17.58 -9.67
C ALA A 315 18.35 -18.36 -8.43
N ASN A 316 19.46 -19.08 -8.56
CA ASN A 316 20.00 -19.98 -7.53
C ASN A 316 20.91 -19.25 -6.51
N PHE A 317 20.44 -18.12 -5.98
CA PHE A 317 21.11 -17.42 -4.89
C PHE A 317 20.11 -16.66 -4.01
N CYS A 318 20.57 -16.26 -2.84
CA CYS A 318 19.83 -15.48 -1.86
C CYS A 318 20.07 -13.98 -2.09
N TYR A 319 19.01 -13.21 -2.31
CA TYR A 319 19.04 -11.76 -2.23
C TYR A 319 18.74 -11.35 -0.79
N LEU A 320 19.77 -10.92 -0.07
CA LEU A 320 19.70 -10.55 1.34
C LEU A 320 19.55 -9.04 1.48
N THR A 321 18.58 -8.59 2.25
CA THR A 321 18.37 -7.16 2.53
C THR A 321 17.97 -6.97 3.98
N ILE A 322 18.31 -5.81 4.55
CA ILE A 322 17.87 -5.38 5.87
C ILE A 322 17.10 -4.05 5.72
N SER A 323 16.02 -3.89 6.47
CA SER A 323 15.28 -2.62 6.50
C SER A 323 14.53 -2.48 7.82
N ASP A 324 14.47 -1.27 8.34
CA ASP A 324 13.49 -0.91 9.36
C ASP A 324 12.12 -0.61 8.73
N ARG A 325 11.12 -0.41 9.60
CA ARG A 325 9.73 -0.14 9.21
C ARG A 325 9.55 1.18 8.47
N ALA A 326 10.36 2.19 8.79
CA ALA A 326 10.27 3.53 8.22
C ALA A 326 10.77 3.55 6.76
N HIS A 327 11.68 2.65 6.42
CA HIS A 327 12.28 2.52 5.09
C HIS A 327 11.57 1.52 4.17
N TRP A 328 10.48 0.87 4.59
CA TRP A 328 9.77 -0.09 3.75
C TRP A 328 9.30 0.47 2.40
N LEU A 329 8.98 1.75 2.29
CA LEU A 329 8.61 2.34 0.99
C LEU A 329 9.82 2.33 0.03
N MET A 330 11.00 2.61 0.56
CA MET A 330 12.26 2.56 -0.18
C MET A 330 12.58 1.13 -0.60
N LEU A 331 12.51 0.18 0.35
CA LEU A 331 12.67 -1.24 0.07
C LEU A 331 11.68 -1.75 -0.99
N ARG A 332 10.41 -1.35 -0.90
CA ARG A 332 9.39 -1.72 -1.89
C ARG A 332 9.78 -1.26 -3.29
N GLU A 333 10.23 -0.03 -3.45
CA GLU A 333 10.64 0.48 -4.77
C GLU A 333 11.95 -0.13 -5.25
N SER A 334 12.89 -0.44 -4.33
CA SER A 334 14.08 -1.24 -4.64
C SER A 334 13.71 -2.61 -5.20
N LEU A 335 12.87 -3.37 -4.50
CA LEU A 335 12.38 -4.67 -4.99
C LEU A 335 11.55 -4.54 -6.27
N PHE A 336 10.75 -3.48 -6.42
CA PHE A 336 10.00 -3.26 -7.66
C PHE A 336 10.93 -3.03 -8.85
N SER A 337 12.00 -2.24 -8.65
CA SER A 337 13.01 -2.00 -9.69
C SER A 337 13.77 -3.28 -10.07
N LEU A 338 14.07 -4.14 -9.09
CA LEU A 338 14.62 -5.47 -9.31
C LEU A 338 13.66 -6.30 -10.17
N PHE A 339 12.40 -6.41 -9.73
CA PHE A 339 11.37 -7.14 -10.46
C PHE A 339 11.24 -6.62 -11.89
N HIS A 340 11.27 -5.31 -12.09
CA HIS A 340 11.13 -4.72 -13.42
C HIS A 340 12.30 -5.08 -14.34
N SER A 341 13.53 -4.97 -13.83
CA SER A 341 14.75 -4.97 -14.66
C SER A 341 15.39 -6.35 -14.84
N TRP A 342 15.15 -7.30 -13.95
CA TRP A 342 15.81 -8.61 -13.98
C TRP A 342 15.03 -9.66 -14.76
N SER A 343 15.73 -10.56 -15.47
CA SER A 343 15.11 -11.67 -16.20
C SER A 343 14.70 -12.83 -15.28
N SER A 344 15.46 -13.06 -14.23
CA SER A 344 15.24 -14.10 -13.22
C SER A 344 15.23 -13.49 -11.82
N LEU A 345 14.39 -14.00 -10.93
CA LEU A 345 14.23 -13.46 -9.57
C LEU A 345 14.97 -14.32 -8.55
N PRO A 346 15.78 -13.72 -7.66
CA PRO A 346 16.42 -14.46 -6.58
C PRO A 346 15.41 -14.82 -5.48
N LYS A 347 15.83 -15.72 -4.58
CA LYS A 347 15.11 -15.95 -3.32
C LYS A 347 15.40 -14.78 -2.38
N ILE A 348 14.38 -14.06 -1.94
CA ILE A 348 14.57 -12.92 -1.04
C ILE A 348 14.64 -13.39 0.40
N THR A 349 15.65 -12.93 1.13
CA THR A 349 15.69 -12.97 2.60
C THR A 349 15.71 -11.54 3.12
N ALA A 350 14.64 -11.13 3.79
CA ALA A 350 14.54 -9.83 4.44
C ALA A 350 14.82 -9.97 5.95
N VAL A 351 15.75 -9.17 6.48
CA VAL A 351 16.10 -9.17 7.90
C VAL A 351 15.35 -8.06 8.61
N SER A 352 14.58 -8.42 9.64
CA SER A 352 13.91 -7.49 10.55
C SER A 352 14.89 -6.96 11.58
N ASP A 353 14.92 -5.63 11.72
CA ASP A 353 15.66 -4.95 12.76
C ASP A 353 14.95 -5.02 14.13
N GLY A 354 13.72 -5.52 14.17
CA GLY A 354 12.84 -5.59 15.34
C GLY A 354 11.67 -4.59 15.30
N SER A 355 11.62 -3.68 14.32
CA SER A 355 10.55 -2.67 14.20
C SER A 355 9.27 -3.18 13.53
N TRP A 356 9.25 -4.46 13.12
CA TRP A 356 8.13 -5.09 12.40
C TRP A 356 8.16 -6.63 12.47
N SER A 357 7.00 -7.27 12.26
CA SER A 357 6.85 -8.73 12.30
C SER A 357 6.86 -9.37 10.90
N ALA A 358 7.14 -10.68 10.85
CA ALA A 358 7.17 -11.44 9.61
C ALA A 358 5.79 -11.45 8.91
N GLU A 359 4.71 -11.51 9.68
CA GLU A 359 3.34 -11.50 9.18
C GLU A 359 2.99 -10.16 8.52
N GLU A 360 3.35 -9.04 9.18
CA GLU A 360 3.15 -7.69 8.62
C GLU A 360 3.93 -7.51 7.32
N PHE A 361 5.19 -7.96 7.30
CA PHE A 361 6.03 -7.89 6.12
C PHE A 361 5.46 -8.74 4.97
N ALA A 362 5.06 -9.99 5.26
CA ALA A 362 4.49 -10.89 4.27
C ALA A 362 3.22 -10.31 3.65
N GLU A 363 2.32 -9.71 4.45
CA GLU A 363 1.09 -9.09 3.93
C GLU A 363 1.39 -7.92 2.97
N VAL A 364 2.31 -7.04 3.34
CA VAL A 364 2.66 -5.84 2.58
C VAL A 364 3.43 -6.17 1.31
N PHE A 365 4.32 -7.16 1.35
CA PHE A 365 5.19 -7.56 0.24
C PHE A 365 4.67 -8.76 -0.56
N ALA A 366 3.46 -9.26 -0.28
CA ALA A 366 2.79 -10.34 -1.02
C ALA A 366 2.60 -10.09 -2.53
N TRP A 367 2.86 -8.87 -3.02
CA TRP A 367 2.89 -8.58 -4.44
C TRP A 367 4.10 -9.19 -5.17
N TRP A 368 5.17 -9.50 -4.43
CA TRP A 368 6.38 -10.13 -4.95
C TRP A 368 6.09 -11.59 -5.37
N PRO A 369 6.48 -12.02 -6.58
CA PRO A 369 6.04 -13.31 -7.12
C PRO A 369 7.01 -14.47 -6.84
N GLY A 370 8.18 -14.20 -6.25
CA GLY A 370 9.20 -15.22 -5.95
C GLY A 370 9.21 -15.62 -4.47
N PRO A 371 10.08 -16.58 -4.09
CA PRO A 371 10.27 -16.95 -2.69
C PRO A 371 10.76 -15.76 -1.87
N LEU A 372 10.13 -15.53 -0.73
CA LEU A 372 10.45 -14.45 0.21
C LEU A 372 10.35 -14.99 1.64
N THR A 373 11.45 -14.87 2.37
CA THR A 373 11.58 -15.30 3.76
C THR A 373 12.02 -14.13 4.64
N VAL A 374 11.59 -14.13 5.89
CA VAL A 374 11.97 -13.12 6.88
C VAL A 374 12.87 -13.78 7.93
N LEU A 375 13.93 -13.08 8.34
CA LEU A 375 14.74 -13.43 9.50
C LEU A 375 14.60 -12.34 10.56
N THR A 376 14.34 -12.74 11.79
CA THR A 376 14.35 -11.87 12.95
C THR A 376 15.78 -11.60 13.41
N ARG A 377 15.99 -10.48 14.11
CA ARG A 377 17.27 -10.19 14.80
C ARG A 377 17.71 -11.36 15.68
N GLN A 378 16.78 -11.98 16.41
CA GLN A 378 17.08 -13.10 17.31
C GLN A 378 17.57 -14.33 16.56
N GLU A 379 16.96 -14.69 15.43
CA GLU A 379 17.41 -15.80 14.59
C GLU A 379 18.82 -15.55 14.02
N VAL A 380 19.10 -14.32 13.56
CA VAL A 380 20.45 -13.96 13.08
C VAL A 380 21.48 -14.05 14.21
N CYS A 381 21.16 -13.53 15.40
CA CYS A 381 22.04 -13.61 16.55
C CYS A 381 22.29 -15.06 16.98
N THR A 382 21.25 -15.89 16.98
CA THR A 382 21.35 -17.32 17.30
C THR A 382 22.23 -18.02 16.30
N ALA A 383 22.03 -17.77 15.00
CA ALA A 383 22.85 -18.34 13.94
C ALA A 383 24.33 -17.94 14.06
N ALA A 384 24.63 -16.68 14.42
CA ALA A 384 26.00 -16.21 14.61
C ALA A 384 26.66 -16.89 15.83
N SER A 385 25.95 -16.97 16.95
CA SER A 385 26.42 -17.69 18.14
C SER A 385 26.67 -19.18 17.86
N SER A 386 25.75 -19.85 17.18
CA SER A 386 25.86 -21.27 16.81
C SER A 386 27.00 -21.53 15.82
N ALA A 387 27.34 -20.57 14.97
CA ALA A 387 28.51 -20.62 14.08
C ALA A 387 29.84 -20.32 14.80
N GLY A 388 29.83 -20.08 16.12
CA GLY A 388 31.01 -19.80 16.92
C GLY A 388 31.47 -18.34 16.89
N PHE A 389 30.61 -17.40 16.49
CA PHE A 389 30.89 -15.96 16.50
C PHE A 389 30.03 -15.24 17.55
N ARG A 390 30.38 -15.41 18.83
CA ARG A 390 29.59 -14.83 19.95
C ARG A 390 29.62 -13.30 19.93
N GLU A 391 30.78 -12.72 19.66
CA GLU A 391 30.97 -11.27 19.56
C GLU A 391 30.16 -10.67 18.40
N LEU A 392 30.02 -11.41 17.30
CA LEU A 392 29.21 -11.00 16.16
C LEU A 392 27.72 -11.04 16.48
N ALA A 393 27.28 -12.04 17.26
CA ALA A 393 25.94 -12.07 17.79
C ALA A 393 25.68 -10.90 18.75
N ASP A 394 26.65 -10.53 19.59
CA ASP A 394 26.55 -9.39 20.48
C ASP A 394 26.44 -8.08 19.70
N TYR A 395 27.25 -7.93 18.64
CA TYR A 395 27.22 -6.76 17.77
C TYR A 395 25.88 -6.65 17.03
N ALA A 396 25.37 -7.78 16.53
CA ALA A 396 24.05 -7.86 15.90
C ALA A 396 22.88 -7.59 16.86
N ARG A 397 23.03 -7.80 18.17
CA ARG A 397 22.01 -7.39 19.15
C ARG A 397 21.97 -5.88 19.35
N GLN A 398 23.14 -5.23 19.34
CA GLN A 398 23.25 -3.81 19.69
C GLN A 398 22.99 -2.87 18.51
N SER A 399 23.25 -3.30 17.27
CA SER A 399 23.28 -2.36 16.13
C SER A 399 22.67 -2.93 14.85
N PRO A 400 22.03 -2.11 14.00
CA PRO A 400 21.65 -2.52 12.65
C PRO A 400 22.85 -2.84 11.75
N TYR A 401 24.02 -2.23 11.99
CA TYR A 401 25.24 -2.50 11.22
C TYR A 401 25.83 -3.88 11.58
N GLY A 402 25.87 -4.20 12.87
CA GLY A 402 26.24 -5.55 13.31
C GLY A 402 25.25 -6.60 12.81
N LEU A 403 23.96 -6.27 12.76
CA LEU A 403 22.91 -7.15 12.23
C LEU A 403 23.09 -7.41 10.73
N LYS A 404 23.42 -6.39 9.95
CA LYS A 404 23.80 -6.50 8.53
C LYS A 404 24.97 -7.47 8.37
N LEU A 405 26.08 -7.22 9.07
CA LEU A 405 27.28 -8.05 8.99
C LEU A 405 27.00 -9.51 9.36
N ALA A 406 26.30 -9.73 10.48
CA ALA A 406 25.96 -11.07 10.96
C ALA A 406 25.05 -11.82 9.99
N ALA A 407 24.07 -11.13 9.38
CA ALA A 407 23.21 -11.74 8.39
C ALA A 407 24.01 -12.16 7.14
N ILE A 408 24.92 -11.31 6.64
CA ILE A 408 25.78 -11.63 5.49
C ILE A 408 26.63 -12.87 5.80
N VAL A 409 27.39 -12.83 6.90
CA VAL A 409 28.32 -13.91 7.30
C VAL A 409 27.58 -15.24 7.50
N THR A 410 26.45 -15.23 8.22
CA THR A 410 25.75 -16.49 8.54
C THR A 410 24.96 -17.07 7.37
N GLN A 411 24.42 -16.23 6.47
CA GLN A 411 23.70 -16.71 5.30
C GLN A 411 24.65 -17.19 4.20
N ALA A 412 25.79 -16.51 4.01
CA ALA A 412 26.77 -16.87 2.99
C ALA A 412 27.40 -18.27 3.23
N ARG A 413 27.48 -18.71 4.48
CA ARG A 413 27.92 -20.08 4.83
C ARG A 413 26.91 -21.17 4.46
N LYS A 414 25.67 -20.82 4.17
CA LYS A 414 24.59 -21.76 3.82
C LYS A 414 24.33 -21.83 2.32
N GLN A 415 24.53 -20.71 1.62
CA GLN A 415 24.20 -20.55 0.20
C GLN A 415 24.86 -19.29 -0.36
N PRO A 416 24.96 -19.13 -1.68
CA PRO A 416 25.41 -17.87 -2.29
C PRO A 416 24.48 -16.71 -1.92
N VAL A 417 25.07 -15.62 -1.43
CA VAL A 417 24.37 -14.41 -1.00
C VAL A 417 24.79 -13.24 -1.87
N LEU A 418 23.79 -12.48 -2.33
CA LEU A 418 23.93 -11.10 -2.80
C LEU A 418 23.21 -10.21 -1.77
N PHE A 419 23.99 -9.53 -0.93
CA PHE A 419 23.47 -8.50 -0.06
C PHE A 419 23.28 -7.19 -0.83
N VAL A 420 22.17 -6.50 -0.60
CA VAL A 420 21.86 -5.20 -1.19
C VAL A 420 21.17 -4.29 -0.17
N ASP A 421 21.65 -3.07 -0.02
CA ASP A 421 20.98 -2.03 0.79
C ASP A 421 19.64 -1.60 0.16
N ALA A 422 18.68 -1.21 1.01
CA ALA A 422 17.32 -0.88 0.57
C ALA A 422 17.22 0.39 -0.29
N ASP A 423 18.25 1.23 -0.32
CA ASP A 423 18.35 2.47 -1.09
C ASP A 423 19.04 2.29 -2.46
N ILE A 424 18.97 1.09 -3.03
CA ILE A 424 19.47 0.79 -4.38
C ILE A 424 18.31 0.50 -5.33
N LEU A 425 18.30 1.15 -6.50
CA LEU A 425 17.37 0.85 -7.59
C LEU A 425 18.08 0.18 -8.77
N TRP A 426 17.42 -0.80 -9.38
CA TRP A 426 17.88 -1.55 -10.55
C TRP A 426 17.21 -1.07 -11.84
N PHE A 427 18.01 -0.81 -12.86
CA PHE A 427 17.58 -0.30 -14.17
C PHE A 427 17.87 -1.29 -15.31
N LYS A 428 18.80 -2.22 -15.10
CA LYS A 428 19.15 -3.27 -16.08
C LYS A 428 19.38 -4.60 -15.36
N ASN A 429 19.34 -5.68 -16.13
CA ASN A 429 19.64 -7.02 -15.65
C ASN A 429 21.15 -7.15 -15.36
N PRO A 430 21.56 -7.45 -14.11
CA PRO A 430 22.97 -7.50 -13.74
C PRO A 430 23.61 -8.88 -13.91
N ALA A 431 22.90 -9.88 -14.48
CA ALA A 431 23.39 -11.25 -14.57
C ALA A 431 24.79 -11.39 -15.19
N SER A 432 25.09 -10.64 -16.25
CA SER A 432 26.42 -10.64 -16.88
C SER A 432 27.51 -10.03 -16.02
N VAL A 433 27.16 -9.08 -15.13
CA VAL A 433 28.10 -8.36 -14.25
C VAL A 433 28.33 -9.12 -12.95
N LEU A 434 27.31 -9.79 -12.43
CA LEU A 434 27.39 -10.61 -11.22
C LEU A 434 28.11 -11.95 -11.46
N GLY A 435 27.99 -12.52 -12.67
CA GLY A 435 28.55 -13.83 -12.99
C GLY A 435 27.84 -14.98 -12.27
N ASP A 436 28.45 -16.17 -12.33
CA ASP A 436 27.89 -17.40 -11.76
C ASP A 436 27.94 -17.38 -10.20
N PRO A 437 26.80 -17.51 -9.50
CA PRO A 437 26.75 -17.58 -8.04
C PRO A 437 27.55 -18.71 -7.39
N THR A 438 27.82 -19.80 -8.13
CA THR A 438 28.63 -20.91 -7.62
C THR A 438 30.10 -20.53 -7.44
N LEU A 439 30.55 -19.46 -8.11
CA LEU A 439 31.92 -18.94 -8.07
C LEU A 439 32.08 -17.74 -7.13
N TRP A 440 31.13 -17.47 -6.23
CA TRP A 440 31.22 -16.36 -5.27
C TRP A 440 32.02 -16.75 -4.01
N ASP A 441 33.05 -17.58 -4.15
CA ASP A 441 33.89 -18.08 -3.06
C ASP A 441 34.70 -16.97 -2.36
N LYS A 442 34.98 -15.88 -3.08
CA LYS A 442 35.57 -14.66 -2.55
C LYS A 442 34.51 -13.57 -2.34
N PRO A 443 34.62 -12.77 -1.26
CA PRO A 443 33.74 -11.63 -1.08
C PRO A 443 34.00 -10.59 -2.18
N ARG A 444 32.92 -10.03 -2.73
CA ARG A 444 33.02 -8.90 -3.67
C ARG A 444 32.14 -7.75 -3.23
N ALA A 445 32.61 -6.52 -3.43
CA ALA A 445 31.87 -5.32 -3.05
C ALA A 445 32.05 -4.16 -4.04
N LEU A 446 31.29 -3.08 -3.84
CA LEU A 446 31.34 -1.89 -4.70
C LEU A 446 32.58 -1.04 -4.43
N ARG A 447 33.03 -0.37 -5.48
CA ARG A 447 34.00 0.74 -5.42
C ARG A 447 33.25 2.06 -5.29
N GLU A 448 33.67 2.92 -4.37
CA GLU A 448 33.10 4.26 -4.22
C GLU A 448 34.18 5.26 -3.81
N ASN A 449 34.21 6.44 -4.44
CA ASN A 449 35.25 7.45 -4.14
C ASN A 449 34.99 8.24 -2.85
N ASN A 450 33.74 8.37 -2.40
CA ASN A 450 33.33 9.16 -1.23
C ASN A 450 32.89 8.29 -0.06
N CYS A 451 33.62 7.21 0.18
CA CYS A 451 33.33 6.25 1.24
C CYS A 451 34.34 6.39 2.38
N HIS A 452 33.86 6.40 3.63
CA HIS A 452 34.71 6.60 4.81
C HIS A 452 34.89 5.29 5.60
N GLN A 453 36.14 4.94 5.86
CA GLN A 453 36.51 3.83 6.74
C GLN A 453 36.94 4.35 8.12
N ARG A 454 36.83 3.52 9.16
CA ARG A 454 37.17 3.88 10.54
C ARG A 454 38.69 3.85 10.72
N ARG A 455 39.30 5.04 10.79
CA ARG A 455 40.75 5.25 10.90
C ARG A 455 41.40 4.61 12.13
N GLU A 456 40.64 4.39 13.20
CA GLU A 456 41.14 3.73 14.43
C GLU A 456 41.18 2.20 14.31
N MET A 457 40.39 1.62 13.40
CA MET A 457 40.35 0.18 13.15
C MET A 457 41.31 -0.21 12.04
N ALA A 458 41.34 0.56 10.95
CA ALA A 458 42.08 0.22 9.74
C ALA A 458 43.57 -0.13 9.97
N PRO A 459 44.38 0.64 10.72
CA PRO A 459 45.80 0.34 10.89
C PRO A 459 46.10 -0.98 11.60
N ARG A 460 45.17 -1.48 12.42
CA ARG A 460 45.33 -2.72 13.19
C ARG A 460 45.09 -3.97 12.36
N HIS A 461 44.34 -3.86 11.27
CA HIS A 461 43.89 -5.01 10.48
C HIS A 461 44.34 -4.96 9.02
N CYS A 462 44.15 -3.82 8.35
CA CYS A 462 44.57 -3.61 6.96
C CYS A 462 44.58 -2.10 6.65
N PRO A 463 45.74 -1.42 6.75
CA PRO A 463 45.87 0.01 6.44
C PRO A 463 45.40 0.39 5.03
N GLN A 464 45.46 -0.54 4.07
CA GLN A 464 45.10 -0.34 2.67
C GLN A 464 43.62 0.00 2.43
N VAL A 465 42.74 -0.19 3.43
CA VAL A 465 41.34 0.27 3.34
C VAL A 465 41.22 1.80 3.39
N LEU A 466 42.25 2.50 3.87
CA LEU A 466 42.33 3.97 3.86
C LEU A 466 42.84 4.53 2.53
N GLU A 467 43.16 3.67 1.57
CA GLU A 467 43.68 4.04 0.26
C GLU A 467 42.72 3.61 -0.86
N PRO A 468 42.59 4.41 -1.93
CA PRO A 468 41.73 4.06 -3.06
C PRO A 468 42.20 2.76 -3.74
N PRO A 469 41.27 1.98 -4.32
CA PRO A 469 39.81 2.17 -4.27
C PRO A 469 39.21 1.93 -2.89
N PHE A 470 38.29 2.79 -2.46
CA PHE A 470 37.51 2.55 -1.26
C PHE A 470 36.33 1.61 -1.54
N VAL A 471 35.92 0.89 -0.50
CA VAL A 471 34.90 -0.16 -0.56
C VAL A 471 33.61 0.34 0.08
N ASN A 472 32.51 0.27 -0.68
CA ASN A 472 31.16 0.48 -0.18
C ASN A 472 30.47 -0.87 0.07
N SER A 473 29.88 -1.04 1.26
CA SER A 473 29.21 -2.29 1.67
C SER A 473 27.74 -2.38 1.22
N GLY A 474 27.29 -1.51 0.32
CA GLY A 474 25.89 -1.46 -0.13
C GLY A 474 25.48 -2.56 -1.08
N ILE A 475 26.44 -3.16 -1.80
CA ILE A 475 26.25 -4.44 -2.49
C ILE A 475 27.44 -5.33 -2.17
N VAL A 476 27.16 -6.56 -1.70
CA VAL A 476 28.19 -7.56 -1.38
C VAL A 476 27.76 -8.93 -1.91
N THR A 477 28.64 -9.66 -2.61
CA THR A 477 28.42 -11.09 -2.89
C THR A 477 29.37 -11.97 -2.10
N LEU A 478 28.89 -13.09 -1.58
CA LEU A 478 29.70 -14.09 -0.91
C LEU A 478 29.00 -15.46 -0.87
N HIS A 479 29.78 -16.53 -1.01
CA HIS A 479 29.42 -17.91 -0.72
C HIS A 479 30.58 -18.56 0.04
N GLY A 480 30.41 -18.81 1.35
CA GLY A 480 31.46 -19.29 2.23
C GLY A 480 31.82 -18.30 3.33
N GLU A 481 33.10 -18.26 3.70
CA GLU A 481 33.62 -17.40 4.78
C GLU A 481 33.99 -16.01 4.26
N LEU A 482 33.62 -14.97 5.00
CA LEU A 482 33.94 -13.58 4.63
C LEU A 482 35.45 -13.30 4.65
N MET A 483 36.13 -13.84 5.65
CA MET A 483 37.58 -13.73 5.89
C MET A 483 37.98 -14.80 6.93
N ALA A 484 39.26 -14.86 7.31
CA ALA A 484 39.70 -15.70 8.41
C ALA A 484 38.90 -15.41 9.71
N PRO A 485 38.31 -16.42 10.38
CA PRO A 485 37.47 -16.24 11.56
C PRO A 485 38.11 -15.41 12.68
N GLU A 486 39.43 -15.52 12.86
CA GLU A 486 40.21 -14.82 13.88
C GLU A 486 40.25 -13.31 13.62
N ILE A 487 40.42 -12.93 12.34
CA ILE A 487 40.39 -11.52 11.92
C ILE A 487 38.99 -10.96 12.11
N LEU A 488 37.96 -11.69 11.67
CA LEU A 488 36.57 -11.26 11.85
C LEU A 488 36.23 -11.02 13.32
N ARG A 489 36.59 -11.95 14.21
CA ARG A 489 36.34 -11.81 15.66
C ARG A 489 37.06 -10.58 16.22
N SER A 490 38.33 -10.38 15.87
CA SER A 490 39.10 -9.24 16.34
C SER A 490 38.53 -7.90 15.88
N MET A 491 38.12 -7.80 14.61
CA MET A 491 37.50 -6.58 14.10
C MET A 491 36.11 -6.32 14.68
N VAL A 492 35.31 -7.37 14.90
CA VAL A 492 34.00 -7.23 15.56
C VAL A 492 34.17 -6.79 17.01
N HIS A 493 35.19 -7.29 17.71
CA HIS A 493 35.53 -6.81 19.04
C HIS A 493 35.84 -5.31 19.05
N ASP A 494 36.59 -4.82 18.06
CA ASP A 494 36.84 -3.38 17.90
C ASP A 494 35.55 -2.60 17.58
N ALA A 495 34.67 -3.14 16.75
CA ALA A 495 33.39 -2.53 16.41
C ALA A 495 32.47 -2.41 17.63
N LEU A 496 32.52 -3.36 18.57
CA LEU A 496 31.74 -3.34 19.81
C LEU A 496 32.11 -2.16 20.74
N THR A 497 33.25 -1.50 20.54
CA THR A 497 33.59 -0.27 21.29
C THR A 497 32.70 0.91 20.90
N ASP A 498 32.20 0.93 19.67
CA ASP A 498 31.26 1.92 19.15
C ASP A 498 30.30 1.25 18.13
N PRO A 499 29.32 0.48 18.62
CA PRO A 499 28.51 -0.38 17.77
C PRO A 499 27.58 0.39 16.83
N HIS A 500 27.30 1.67 17.10
CA HIS A 500 26.42 2.50 16.29
C HIS A 500 27.15 3.33 15.23
N ASP A 501 28.48 3.25 15.16
CA ASP A 501 29.23 3.82 14.04
C ASP A 501 29.09 2.96 12.78
N SER A 502 28.43 3.50 11.75
CA SER A 502 28.23 2.84 10.46
C SER A 502 29.54 2.49 9.76
N ARG A 503 30.63 3.20 10.06
CA ARG A 503 31.95 2.98 9.46
C ARG A 503 32.57 1.66 9.94
N CYS A 504 32.16 1.13 11.09
CA CYS A 504 32.69 -0.13 11.63
C CYS A 504 32.40 -1.31 10.68
N GLU A 505 31.14 -1.57 10.36
CA GLU A 505 30.74 -2.65 9.44
C GLU A 505 31.36 -2.46 8.05
N GLN A 506 31.32 -1.25 7.52
CA GLN A 506 31.89 -0.94 6.22
C GLN A 506 33.41 -1.21 6.19
N THR A 507 34.12 -0.88 7.28
CA THR A 507 35.55 -1.17 7.40
C THR A 507 35.80 -2.67 7.46
N ILE A 508 34.97 -3.44 8.15
CA ILE A 508 35.08 -4.91 8.21
C ILE A 508 34.93 -5.51 6.80
N ILE A 509 33.92 -5.10 6.05
CA ILE A 509 33.76 -5.52 4.65
C ILE A 509 34.95 -5.06 3.80
N ALA A 510 35.41 -3.81 3.96
CA ALA A 510 36.55 -3.28 3.22
C ALA A 510 37.83 -4.09 3.45
N VAL A 511 38.10 -4.51 4.69
CA VAL A 511 39.24 -5.37 5.02
C VAL A 511 39.10 -6.73 4.35
N ALA A 512 37.90 -7.33 4.33
CA ALA A 512 37.65 -8.59 3.62
C ALA A 512 38.03 -8.49 2.14
N ILE A 513 37.60 -7.40 1.48
CA ILE A 513 37.89 -7.16 0.07
C ILE A 513 39.38 -6.94 -0.16
N LYS A 514 40.06 -6.14 0.66
CA LYS A 514 41.48 -5.81 0.46
C LYS A 514 42.42 -6.98 0.78
N LEU A 515 42.05 -7.89 1.68
CA LEU A 515 42.90 -9.03 2.05
C LEU A 515 42.80 -10.20 1.06
N GLY A 516 41.65 -10.41 0.42
CA GLY A 516 41.49 -11.53 -0.52
C GLY A 516 40.21 -11.55 -1.34
N GLY A 517 39.41 -10.48 -1.28
CA GLY A 517 38.20 -10.33 -2.10
C GLY A 517 38.45 -9.60 -3.41
N GLU A 518 37.36 -9.21 -4.06
CA GLU A 518 37.40 -8.55 -5.37
C GLU A 518 36.43 -7.37 -5.45
N PHE A 519 36.62 -6.51 -6.44
CA PHE A 519 35.67 -5.43 -6.72
C PHE A 519 34.70 -5.86 -7.82
N PHE A 520 33.44 -5.43 -7.71
CA PHE A 520 32.54 -5.51 -8.85
C PHE A 520 33.02 -4.63 -10.01
N PRO A 521 32.67 -4.99 -11.26
CA PRO A 521 32.79 -4.06 -12.38
C PRO A 521 32.01 -2.77 -12.09
N GLU A 522 32.55 -1.63 -12.51
CA GLU A 522 31.94 -0.31 -12.26
C GLU A 522 30.53 -0.20 -12.82
N GLN A 523 30.22 -0.97 -13.88
CA GLN A 523 28.91 -1.06 -14.50
C GLN A 523 27.84 -1.66 -13.58
N LEU A 524 28.19 -2.26 -12.44
CA LEU A 524 27.18 -2.82 -11.54
C LEU A 524 26.31 -1.70 -10.97
N SER A 525 26.91 -0.70 -10.32
CA SER A 525 26.17 0.34 -9.62
C SER A 525 26.83 1.70 -9.75
N LEU A 526 26.06 2.69 -10.18
CA LEU A 526 26.47 4.08 -10.14
C LEU A 526 26.40 4.62 -8.70
N VAL A 527 27.50 5.20 -8.24
CA VAL A 527 27.57 5.90 -6.95
C VAL A 527 28.16 7.30 -7.18
N GLU A 528 27.33 8.19 -7.73
CA GLU A 528 27.69 9.58 -8.04
C GLU A 528 26.62 10.58 -7.58
N PHE A 529 27.10 11.80 -7.31
CA PHE A 529 26.39 12.83 -6.54
C PHE A 529 26.13 14.13 -7.30
N ASP A 530 26.49 14.20 -8.58
CA ASP A 530 26.53 15.43 -9.38
C ASP A 530 25.14 16.00 -9.75
N ASP A 531 24.11 15.16 -9.73
CA ASP A 531 22.73 15.50 -10.11
C ASP A 531 21.78 15.72 -8.92
N VAL A 532 22.28 15.66 -7.69
CA VAL A 532 21.43 15.65 -6.47
C VAL A 532 20.57 16.90 -6.35
N HIS A 533 21.11 18.05 -6.75
CA HIS A 533 20.40 19.34 -6.72
C HIS A 533 19.82 19.72 -8.08
N ARG A 534 19.98 18.90 -9.12
CA ARG A 534 19.52 19.20 -10.48
C ARG A 534 18.05 18.90 -10.66
N PHE A 535 17.39 19.76 -11.44
CA PHE A 535 15.97 19.58 -11.81
C PHE A 535 15.74 18.31 -12.65
N ARG A 536 16.70 17.90 -13.48
CA ARG A 536 16.67 16.60 -14.20
C ARG A 536 17.71 15.68 -13.57
N SER A 537 17.28 14.51 -13.11
CA SER A 537 18.20 13.42 -12.75
C SER A 537 18.76 12.75 -14.01
N ARG A 538 19.93 12.12 -13.88
CA ARG A 538 20.56 11.33 -14.93
C ARG A 538 19.61 10.26 -15.45
N ASN A 539 19.61 10.01 -16.75
CA ASN A 539 18.85 8.90 -17.31
C ASN A 539 19.64 7.60 -17.14
N MET A 540 19.18 6.74 -16.24
CA MET A 540 19.84 5.45 -15.97
C MET A 540 19.62 4.42 -17.09
N ASN A 541 18.62 4.61 -17.95
CA ASN A 541 18.37 3.68 -19.06
C ASN A 541 19.42 3.81 -20.17
N ASP A 542 19.93 5.03 -20.39
CA ASP A 542 20.91 5.33 -21.46
C ASP A 542 22.37 5.06 -21.01
N GLY A 543 22.59 4.88 -19.71
CA GLY A 543 23.93 4.68 -19.13
C GLY A 543 24.43 3.23 -19.20
N SER A 544 25.69 2.99 -18.84
CA SER A 544 26.29 1.66 -18.76
C SER A 544 25.96 0.88 -17.46
N TYR A 545 25.31 1.53 -16.49
CA TYR A 545 25.12 0.99 -15.14
C TYR A 545 23.86 0.13 -15.00
N CYS A 546 23.94 -0.93 -14.19
CA CYS A 546 22.80 -1.81 -13.89
C CYS A 546 21.93 -1.27 -12.75
N SER A 547 22.54 -0.61 -11.76
CA SER A 547 21.85 -0.01 -10.62
C SER A 547 22.40 1.37 -10.27
N ARG A 548 21.75 2.02 -9.31
CA ARG A 548 22.24 3.23 -8.64
C ARG A 548 22.04 3.12 -7.14
N HIS A 549 23.05 3.52 -6.37
CA HIS A 549 23.00 3.58 -4.91
C HIS A 549 22.70 5.02 -4.45
N TYR A 550 21.63 5.21 -3.69
CA TYR A 550 21.14 6.51 -3.23
C TYR A 550 21.39 6.74 -1.75
N VAL A 551 22.66 6.93 -1.39
CA VAL A 551 23.09 7.15 0.01
C VAL A 551 22.28 8.26 0.70
N ASN A 552 22.18 8.20 2.04
CA ASN A 552 21.25 8.94 2.90
C ASN A 552 20.74 10.32 2.43
N TRP A 553 21.61 11.24 2.05
CA TRP A 553 21.22 12.62 1.68
C TRP A 553 20.68 12.76 0.24
N MET A 554 20.72 11.69 -0.54
CA MET A 554 20.20 11.60 -1.92
C MET A 554 18.84 10.93 -2.05
N ARG A 555 18.23 10.50 -0.94
CA ARG A 555 17.00 9.69 -0.97
C ARG A 555 15.84 10.36 -1.71
N HIS A 556 15.79 11.70 -1.79
CA HIS A 556 14.81 12.41 -2.62
C HIS A 556 14.97 12.08 -4.12
N VAL A 557 16.19 11.83 -4.60
CA VAL A 557 16.45 11.39 -5.99
C VAL A 557 15.98 9.96 -6.22
N LEU A 558 16.14 9.07 -5.23
CA LEU A 558 15.62 7.69 -5.28
C LEU A 558 14.13 7.69 -5.62
N TYR A 559 13.32 8.45 -4.88
CA TYR A 559 11.88 8.48 -5.12
C TYR A 559 11.51 9.09 -6.48
N ARG A 560 12.31 10.03 -7.00
CA ARG A 560 12.10 10.59 -8.35
C ARG A 560 12.34 9.53 -9.42
N ASP A 561 13.43 8.79 -9.30
CA ASP A 561 13.78 7.76 -10.29
C ASP A 561 12.87 6.53 -10.17
N ALA A 562 12.48 6.12 -8.96
CA ALA A 562 11.45 5.12 -8.73
C ALA A 562 10.11 5.50 -9.36
N LEU A 563 9.67 6.75 -9.21
CA LEU A 563 8.44 7.24 -9.85
C LEU A 563 8.55 7.19 -11.38
N LYS A 564 9.71 7.52 -11.95
CA LYS A 564 9.92 7.37 -13.40
C LYS A 564 9.79 5.91 -13.83
N LEU A 565 10.37 4.96 -13.09
CA LEU A 565 10.23 3.52 -13.37
C LEU A 565 8.76 3.09 -13.35
N ARG A 566 7.95 3.55 -12.37
CA ARG A 566 6.50 3.26 -12.34
C ARG A 566 5.73 3.76 -13.56
N LEU A 567 6.20 4.84 -14.19
CA LEU A 567 5.52 5.49 -15.32
C LEU A 567 5.89 4.89 -16.68
N GLN A 568 6.91 4.02 -16.75
CA GLN A 568 7.32 3.41 -18.02
C GLN A 568 6.26 2.41 -18.53
N PRO A 569 6.10 2.25 -19.86
CA PRO A 569 5.03 1.46 -20.47
C PRO A 569 4.91 0.01 -19.95
N GLY A 570 6.03 -0.62 -19.59
CA GLY A 570 6.05 -1.97 -19.01
C GLY A 570 5.36 -2.11 -17.64
N GLY A 571 5.18 -1.01 -16.89
CA GLY A 571 4.41 -0.99 -15.64
C GLY A 571 2.90 -0.84 -15.81
N LEU A 572 2.45 -0.35 -16.97
CA LEU A 572 1.04 -0.11 -17.30
C LEU A 572 0.42 -1.24 -18.14
N GLU A 573 1.22 -1.97 -18.93
CA GLU A 573 0.74 -3.08 -19.76
C GLU A 573 0.43 -4.36 -18.97
N SER A 574 1.19 -4.67 -17.91
CA SER A 574 0.88 -5.79 -17.00
C SER A 574 -0.48 -5.64 -16.31
N GLN A 575 -0.92 -4.39 -16.06
CA GLN A 575 -2.23 -4.09 -15.49
C GLN A 575 -3.36 -4.08 -16.53
N ARG A 576 -3.06 -3.92 -17.84
CA ARG A 576 -4.07 -3.95 -18.91
C ARG A 576 -4.45 -5.37 -19.32
N ARG A 577 -3.50 -6.32 -19.36
CA ARG A 577 -3.82 -7.72 -19.73
C ARG A 577 -4.74 -8.42 -18.72
N ILE A 578 -4.59 -8.13 -17.42
CA ILE A 578 -5.48 -8.70 -16.38
C ILE A 578 -6.93 -8.20 -16.50
N ARG A 579 -7.19 -7.09 -17.22
CA ARG A 579 -8.55 -6.59 -17.50
C ARG A 579 -9.18 -7.14 -18.78
N GLN A 580 -8.43 -7.87 -19.59
CA GLN A 580 -8.94 -8.48 -20.82
C GLN A 580 -9.19 -9.98 -20.66
N ASP A 581 -8.53 -10.62 -19.70
CA ASP A 581 -8.70 -12.05 -19.38
C ASP A 581 -9.54 -12.31 -18.10
N ALA A 582 -10.21 -11.28 -17.58
CA ALA A 582 -11.20 -11.35 -16.50
C ALA A 582 -12.41 -10.51 -16.89
#